data_AF-A0A9E4ZLT0-F1
#
_entry.id   AF-A0A9E4ZLT0-F1
#
_cell.length_a   1.000
_cell.length_b   1.000
_cell.length_c   1.000
_cell.angle_alpha   90.00
_cell.angle_beta   90.00
_cell.angle_gamma   90.00
#
_symmetry.space_group_name_H-M   'P 1'
#
loop_
_entity.id
_entity.type
_entity.pdbx_description
1 polymer ?
#
loop_
_entity_poly.entity_id
_entity_poly.type
_entity_poly.pdbx_seq_one_letter_code
_entity_poly.pdbx_strand_id
1 'polypeptide(L)'
;MMEEILAILLAVAIAAAIYYLMKKAMTLVINAIAGLITLWLLNYFNVLAWFGAPDIQINLVTILICALAGLPGALVLVLLHLVGITI
;
A
#
# COMPACT_ATOMS: atom_id res chain seq x y z
N MET A 1 -25.86 25.86 -0.69
CA MET A 1 -24.94 26.71 -1.49
C MET A 1 -23.46 26.30 -1.31
N MET A 2 -22.81 26.57 -0.16
CA MET A 2 -21.36 26.26 0.01
C MET A 2 -21.05 24.75 0.13
N GLU A 3 -21.88 23.99 0.83
CA GLU A 3 -21.70 22.53 1.01
C GLU A 3 -21.87 21.76 -0.30
N GLU A 4 -22.81 22.18 -1.14
CA GLU A 4 -23.02 21.60 -2.48
C GLU A 4 -21.81 21.83 -3.38
N ILE A 5 -21.23 23.04 -3.34
CA ILE A 5 -20.01 23.38 -4.09
C ILE A 5 -18.83 22.52 -3.60
N LEU A 6 -18.67 22.34 -2.27
CA LEU A 6 -17.63 21.51 -1.70
C LEU A 6 -17.78 20.03 -2.10
N ALA A 7 -19.01 19.50 -2.06
CA ALA A 7 -19.31 18.12 -2.45
C ALA A 7 -19.00 17.88 -3.93
N ILE A 8 -19.36 18.82 -4.81
CA ILE A 8 -19.03 18.74 -6.25
C ILE A 8 -17.51 18.78 -6.45
N LEU A 9 -16.80 19.65 -5.74
CA LEU A 9 -15.34 19.77 -5.85
C LEU A 9 -14.64 18.48 -5.38
N LEU A 10 -15.11 17.87 -4.29
CA LEU A 10 -14.60 16.59 -3.80
C LEU A 10 -14.87 15.46 -4.79
N ALA A 11 -16.08 15.40 -5.36
CA ALA A 11 -16.44 14.40 -6.36
C ALA A 11 -15.57 14.50 -7.62
N VAL A 12 -15.30 15.72 -8.11
CA VAL A 12 -14.40 15.98 -9.23
C VAL A 12 -12.96 15.57 -8.90
N ALA A 13 -12.48 15.88 -7.69
CA ALA A 13 -11.15 15.48 -7.24
C ALA A 13 -11.00 13.95 -7.19
N ILE A 14 -12.00 13.23 -6.66
CA ILE A 14 -12.01 11.76 -6.62
C ILE A 14 -12.04 11.19 -8.05
N ALA A 15 -12.90 11.71 -8.93
CA ALA A 15 -12.98 11.27 -10.32
C ALA A 15 -11.66 11.49 -11.07
N ALA A 16 -11.01 12.65 -10.88
CA ALA A 16 -9.71 12.94 -11.47
C ALA A 16 -8.62 12.00 -10.94
N ALA A 17 -8.62 11.72 -9.63
CA ALA A 17 -7.71 10.76 -9.02
C ALA A 17 -7.91 9.34 -9.60
N ILE A 18 -9.15 8.88 -9.72
CA ILE A 18 -9.47 7.57 -10.33
C ILE A 18 -9.01 7.52 -11.79
N TYR A 19 -9.30 8.56 -12.59
CA TYR A 19 -8.88 8.61 -13.99
C TYR A 19 -7.35 8.57 -14.14
N TYR A 20 -6.62 9.30 -13.28
CA TYR A 20 -5.16 9.27 -13.26
C TYR A 20 -4.62 7.89 -12.88
N LEU A 21 -5.18 7.25 -11.85
CA LEU A 21 -4.83 5.90 -11.43
C LEU A 21 -5.09 4.88 -12.54
N MET A 22 -6.23 4.98 -13.24
CA MET A 22 -6.56 4.11 -14.37
C MET A 22 -5.58 4.27 -15.54
N LYS A 23 -5.17 5.50 -15.86
CA LYS A 23 -4.16 5.77 -16.90
C LYS A 23 -2.78 5.16 -16.58
N LYS A 24 -2.54 4.90 -15.29
CA LYS A 24 -1.31 4.32 -14.73
C LYS A 24 -1.55 2.93 -14.15
N ALA A 25 -2.64 2.25 -14.52
CA ALA A 25 -3.00 0.96 -13.95
C ALA A 25 -1.88 -0.08 -14.10
N MET A 26 -1.22 -0.14 -15.27
CA MET A 26 -0.08 -1.04 -15.49
C MET A 26 1.09 -0.76 -14.54
N THR A 27 1.42 0.50 -14.30
CA THR A 27 2.46 0.88 -13.33
C THR A 27 2.04 0.60 -11.88
N LEU A 28 0.74 0.69 -11.58
CA LEU A 28 0.19 0.34 -10.27
C LEU A 28 0.34 -1.15 -10.01
N VAL A 29 0.00 -1.99 -11.00
CA VAL A 29 0.13 -3.45 -10.92
C VAL A 29 1.58 -3.87 -10.75
N ILE A 30 2.50 -3.28 -11.53
CA ILE A 30 3.94 -3.59 -11.38
C ILE A 30 4.44 -3.20 -9.99
N ASN A 31 4.06 -2.03 -9.48
CA ASN A 31 4.45 -1.60 -8.14
C ASN A 31 3.84 -2.46 -7.03
N ALA A 32 2.60 -2.93 -7.21
CA ALA A 32 1.93 -3.85 -6.30
C ALA A 32 2.65 -5.20 -6.23
N ILE A 33 2.97 -5.77 -7.38
CA ILE A 33 3.74 -7.02 -7.49
C ILE A 33 5.12 -6.84 -6.88
N ALA A 34 5.82 -5.75 -7.20
CA ALA A 34 7.14 -5.48 -6.64
C ALA A 34 7.09 -5.32 -5.10
N GLY A 35 6.06 -4.66 -4.56
CA GLY A 35 5.85 -4.55 -3.11
C GLY A 35 5.62 -5.90 -2.45
N LEU A 36 4.77 -6.74 -3.04
CA LEU A 36 4.51 -8.11 -2.55
C LEU A 36 5.77 -8.99 -2.61
N ILE A 37 6.52 -8.93 -3.72
CA ILE A 37 7.80 -9.65 -3.86
C ILE A 37 8.78 -9.17 -2.78
N THR A 38 8.81 -7.87 -2.50
CA THR A 38 9.69 -7.31 -1.46
C THR A 38 9.33 -7.87 -0.08
N LEU A 39 8.04 -7.86 0.31
CA LEU A 39 7.60 -8.46 1.58
C LEU A 39 7.93 -9.95 1.64
N TRP A 40 7.69 -10.68 0.55
CA TRP A 40 8.01 -12.10 0.47
C TRP A 40 9.50 -12.37 0.64
N LEU A 41 10.38 -11.58 0.01
CA LEU A 41 11.84 -11.68 0.18
C LEU A 41 12.26 -11.36 1.62
N LEU A 42 11.70 -10.31 2.23
CA LEU A 42 12.01 -9.94 3.61
C LEU A 42 11.68 -11.08 4.58
N ASN A 43 10.54 -11.74 4.41
CA ASN A 43 10.15 -12.90 5.21
C ASN A 43 11.03 -14.12 4.89
N TYR A 44 11.33 -14.39 3.60
CA TYR A 44 12.17 -15.51 3.20
C TYR A 44 13.56 -15.46 3.86
N PHE A 45 14.15 -14.26 3.92
CA PHE A 45 15.45 -14.03 4.57
C PHE A 45 15.34 -13.74 6.08
N ASN A 46 14.13 -13.74 6.66
CA ASN A 46 13.90 -13.38 8.06
C ASN A 46 14.55 -12.04 8.46
N VAL A 47 14.53 -11.06 7.55
CA VAL A 47 15.24 -9.78 7.74
C VAL A 47 14.67 -9.02 8.93
N LEU A 48 13.36 -9.10 9.17
CA LEU A 48 12.71 -8.45 10.31
C LEU A 48 13.14 -9.06 11.66
N ALA A 49 13.49 -10.35 11.68
CA ALA A 49 13.97 -11.00 12.89
C ALA A 49 15.31 -10.40 13.37
N TRP A 50 16.13 -9.86 12.46
CA TRP A 50 17.37 -9.16 12.83
C TRP A 50 17.11 -7.86 13.59
N PHE A 51 15.91 -7.29 13.44
CA PHE A 51 15.44 -6.09 14.15
C PHE A 51 14.52 -6.43 15.33
N GLY A 52 14.38 -7.71 15.71
CA GLY A 52 13.54 -8.15 16.82
C GLY A 52 12.03 -8.13 16.53
N ALA A 53 11.64 -8.00 15.27
CA ALA A 53 10.24 -8.05 14.84
C ALA A 53 9.92 -9.42 14.19
N PRO A 54 8.70 -9.95 14.38
CA PRO A 54 8.25 -11.16 13.70
C PRO A 54 8.04 -10.90 12.19
N ASP A 55 7.97 -11.98 11.42
CA ASP A 55 7.67 -11.91 9.98
C ASP A 55 6.29 -11.30 9.70
N ILE A 56 6.17 -10.61 8.57
CA ILE A 56 4.93 -9.95 8.15
C ILE A 56 4.01 -10.98 7.50
N GLN A 57 2.84 -11.20 8.05
CA GLN A 57 1.89 -12.16 7.47
C GLN A 57 1.31 -11.62 6.16
N ILE A 58 1.47 -12.38 5.06
CA ILE A 58 0.84 -12.03 3.78
C ILE A 58 -0.63 -12.45 3.84
N ASN A 59 -1.47 -11.53 4.30
CA ASN A 59 -2.93 -11.68 4.37
C ASN A 59 -3.65 -10.75 3.37
N LEU A 60 -4.98 -10.82 3.32
CA LEU A 60 -5.77 -9.97 2.40
C LEU A 60 -5.54 -8.47 2.60
N VAL A 61 -5.30 -8.02 3.84
CA VAL A 61 -5.07 -6.60 4.17
C VAL A 61 -3.72 -6.14 3.62
N THR A 62 -2.65 -6.91 3.83
CA THR A 62 -1.31 -6.60 3.28
C THR A 62 -1.33 -6.57 1.75
N ILE A 63 -2.07 -7.49 1.11
CA ILE A 63 -2.24 -7.51 -0.34
C ILE A 63 -2.95 -6.24 -0.82
N LEU A 64 -4.01 -5.80 -0.15
CA LEU A 64 -4.72 -4.56 -0.49
C LEU A 64 -3.83 -3.32 -0.31
N ILE A 65 -3.04 -3.26 0.75
CA ILE A 65 -2.11 -2.16 1.00
C ILE A 65 -1.05 -2.11 -0.11
N CYS A 66 -0.46 -3.24 -0.48
CA CYS A 66 0.46 -3.31 -1.62
C CYS A 66 -0.23 -3.03 -2.96
N ALA A 67 -1.50 -3.42 -3.15
CA ALA A 67 -2.23 -3.12 -4.38
C ALA A 67 -2.48 -1.62 -4.59
N LEU A 68 -2.72 -0.87 -3.51
CA LEU A 68 -2.99 0.56 -3.55
C LEU A 68 -1.70 1.40 -3.54
N ALA A 69 -0.75 1.03 -2.69
CA ALA A 69 0.46 1.82 -2.42
C ALA A 69 1.74 1.22 -3.00
N GLY A 70 1.74 -0.04 -3.47
CA GLY A 70 2.89 -0.68 -4.11
C GLY A 70 4.08 -0.94 -3.19
N LEU A 71 5.29 -0.68 -3.72
CA LEU A 71 6.54 -0.68 -2.96
C LEU A 71 6.50 0.26 -1.73
N PRO A 72 6.01 1.51 -1.85
CA PRO A 72 5.74 2.35 -0.68
C PRO A 72 4.86 1.68 0.37
N GLY A 73 3.83 0.93 -0.05
CA GLY A 73 2.97 0.17 0.85
C GLY A 73 3.73 -0.92 1.62
N ALA A 74 4.62 -1.64 0.95
CA ALA A 74 5.48 -2.63 1.60
C ALA A 74 6.41 -1.98 2.64
N LEU A 75 7.01 -0.83 2.33
CA LEU A 75 7.82 -0.08 3.29
C LEU A 75 7.02 0.36 4.52
N VAL A 76 5.80 0.86 4.33
CA VAL A 76 4.91 1.26 5.43
C VAL A 76 4.58 0.06 6.32
N LEU A 77 4.27 -1.10 5.74
CA LEU A 77 4.02 -2.34 6.50
C LEU A 77 5.23 -2.77 7.33
N VAL A 78 6.43 -2.67 6.77
CA VAL A 78 7.69 -2.96 7.49
C VAL A 78 7.86 -2.00 8.66
N LEU A 79 7.70 -0.70 8.45
CA LEU A 79 7.81 0.29 9.53
C LEU A 79 6.77 0.06 10.64
N LEU A 80 5.52 -0.24 10.27
CA LEU A 80 4.46 -0.56 11.24
C LEU A 80 4.82 -1.79 12.08
N HIS A 81 5.29 -2.87 11.45
CA HIS A 81 5.72 -4.07 12.16
C HIS A 81 6.93 -3.81 13.08
N LEU A 82 7.88 -2.97 12.66
CA LEU A 82 9.03 -2.59 13.50
C LEU A 82 8.63 -1.76 14.73
N VAL A 83 7.55 -0.99 14.66
CA VAL A 83 6.96 -0.27 15.80
C VAL A 83 6.04 -1.18 16.64
N GLY A 84 5.87 -2.45 16.24
CA GLY A 84 5.05 -3.44 16.96
C GLY A 84 3.57 -3.43 16.58
N ILE A 85 3.18 -2.71 15.52
CA ILE A 85 1.82 -2.69 14.99
C ILE A 85 1.72 -3.74 13.88
N THR A 86 1.17 -4.90 14.21
CA THR A 86 0.95 -6.00 13.28
C THR A 86 -0.41 -5.90 12.61
N ILE A 87 -0.47 -6.10 11.30
CA ILE A 87 -1.67 -5.99 10.44
C ILE A 87 -1.82 -7.28 9.63
#